data_AF-A0A8T7HB31-F1
#
_entry.id   AF-A0A8T7HB31-F1
#
_cell.length_a   1.000
_cell.length_b   1.000
_cell.length_c   1.000
_cell.angle_alpha   90.00
_cell.angle_beta   90.00
_cell.angle_gamma   90.00
#
_symmetry.space_group_name_H-M   'P 1'
#
loop_
_entity.id
_entity.type
_entity.pdbx_description
1 polymer ?
#
loop_
_entity_poly.entity_id
_entity_poly.type
_entity_poly.pdbx_seq_one_letter_code
_entity_poly.pdbx_strand_id
1 'polypeptide(L)'
;MDKVSSVLQGQTLEGLQNFLLTAPIEQVQAFKTDLLTFLVGIIIFIILTILAITLSRSYVWKQLQNKFIPFYKWFLLVLELIIPTAIFFFAFFLVRILLLQIITYIGETFYNSIIGSGIYPQSLIDISTLYINLFGIILYLILLFITFASFASELRVLKAVEKSYGIMRKQIKQISKLLLIASIIAIILSLILYPFRFTLQVRPFLSLFLNSVFTFLFINWIRINVVNKIIPKKN
;
A
#
# COMPACT_ATOMS: atom_id res chain seq x y z
N MET A 1 13.09 -19.04 -30.03
CA MET A 1 11.89 -18.98 -29.15
C MET A 1 12.09 -17.78 -28.23
N ASP A 2 11.85 -16.60 -28.78
CA ASP A 2 11.91 -15.37 -27.99
C ASP A 2 10.67 -15.33 -27.12
N LYS A 3 10.86 -15.31 -25.80
CA LYS A 3 9.75 -15.24 -24.84
C LYS A 3 8.98 -13.95 -25.10
N VAL A 4 7.65 -14.05 -25.22
CA VAL A 4 6.71 -12.91 -25.32
C VAL A 4 6.99 -11.85 -24.23
N SER A 5 7.60 -12.25 -23.12
CA SER A 5 8.11 -11.37 -22.06
C SER A 5 9.03 -10.22 -22.52
N SER A 6 9.75 -10.33 -23.64
CA SER A 6 10.58 -9.23 -24.15
C SER A 6 9.79 -8.19 -24.95
N VAL A 7 8.65 -8.58 -25.54
CA VAL A 7 7.78 -7.69 -26.35
C VAL A 7 6.95 -6.75 -25.48
N LEU A 8 6.68 -7.15 -24.24
CA LEU A 8 5.78 -6.43 -23.31
C LEU A 8 6.49 -5.42 -22.40
N GLN A 9 7.81 -5.45 -22.31
CA GLN A 9 8.54 -4.51 -21.47
C GLN A 9 8.56 -3.13 -22.14
N GLY A 10 7.78 -2.20 -21.59
CA GLY A 10 7.77 -0.79 -22.00
C GLY A 10 6.71 -0.41 -23.04
N GLN A 11 5.78 -1.30 -23.39
CA GLN A 11 4.65 -0.93 -24.25
C GLN A 11 3.55 -0.21 -23.48
N THR A 12 2.97 0.81 -24.11
CA THR A 12 1.78 1.52 -23.61
C THR A 12 0.55 0.61 -23.72
N LEU A 13 -0.54 0.98 -23.01
CA LEU A 13 -1.80 0.23 -23.03
C LEU A 13 -2.35 0.05 -24.46
N GLU A 14 -2.15 1.06 -25.31
CA GLU A 14 -2.52 1.06 -26.72
C GLU A 14 -1.65 0.11 -27.56
N GLY A 15 -0.35 0.03 -27.26
CA GLY A 15 0.55 -0.95 -27.88
C GLY A 15 0.15 -2.39 -27.57
N LEU A 16 -0.25 -2.65 -26.32
CA LEU A 16 -0.78 -3.94 -25.90
C LEU A 16 -2.09 -4.29 -26.62
N GLN A 17 -3.00 -3.33 -26.76
CA GLN A 17 -4.28 -3.53 -27.44
C GLN A 17 -4.10 -3.80 -28.93
N ASN A 18 -3.20 -3.06 -29.59
CA ASN A 18 -2.84 -3.31 -30.98
C ASN A 18 -2.16 -4.66 -31.16
N PHE A 19 -1.27 -5.06 -30.25
CA PHE A 19 -0.65 -6.39 -30.27
C PHE A 19 -1.71 -7.50 -30.18
N LEU A 20 -2.67 -7.40 -29.25
CA LEU A 20 -3.73 -8.40 -29.10
C LEU A 20 -4.65 -8.51 -30.32
N LEU A 21 -4.83 -7.43 -31.08
CA LEU A 21 -5.70 -7.39 -32.25
C LEU A 21 -4.98 -7.78 -33.56
N THR A 22 -3.66 -7.64 -33.62
CA THR A 22 -2.88 -7.79 -34.87
C THR A 22 -1.89 -8.95 -34.84
N ALA A 23 -1.59 -9.51 -33.66
CA ALA A 23 -0.62 -10.59 -33.54
C ALA A 23 -1.17 -11.93 -34.08
N PRO A 24 -0.29 -12.81 -34.61
CA PRO A 24 -0.64 -14.17 -34.96
C PRO A 24 -1.23 -14.94 -33.76
N ILE A 25 -2.19 -15.83 -34.02
CA ILE A 25 -2.90 -16.62 -32.99
C ILE A 25 -1.92 -17.37 -32.06
N GLU A 26 -0.82 -17.86 -32.58
CA GLU A 26 0.22 -18.56 -31.82
C GLU A 26 0.88 -17.67 -30.74
N GLN A 27 1.13 -16.39 -31.06
CA GLN A 27 1.70 -15.42 -30.11
C GLN A 27 0.68 -15.01 -29.04
N VAL A 28 -0.58 -14.88 -29.42
CA VAL A 28 -1.69 -14.59 -28.48
C VAL A 28 -1.90 -15.77 -27.52
N GLN A 29 -1.80 -17.01 -28.00
CA GLN A 29 -1.88 -18.21 -27.16
C GLN A 29 -0.69 -18.32 -26.20
N ALA A 30 0.53 -18.05 -26.66
CA ALA A 30 1.71 -18.01 -25.81
C ALA A 30 1.57 -16.92 -24.71
N PHE A 31 1.10 -15.73 -25.08
CA PHE A 31 0.82 -14.65 -24.12
C PHE A 31 -0.22 -15.04 -23.08
N LYS A 32 -1.32 -15.70 -23.48
CA LYS A 32 -2.35 -16.20 -22.57
C LYS A 32 -1.76 -17.19 -21.55
N THR A 33 -0.91 -18.11 -22.00
CA THR A 33 -0.26 -19.10 -21.13
C THR A 33 0.71 -18.45 -20.16
N ASP A 34 1.50 -17.46 -20.61
CA ASP A 34 2.38 -16.68 -19.75
C ASP A 34 1.58 -15.89 -18.70
N LEU A 35 0.46 -15.27 -19.10
CA LEU A 35 -0.41 -14.51 -18.20
C LEU A 35 -1.10 -15.42 -17.17
N LEU A 36 -1.59 -16.59 -17.57
CA LEU A 36 -2.13 -17.59 -16.64
C LEU A 36 -1.06 -18.07 -15.65
N THR A 37 0.14 -18.37 -16.13
CA THR A 37 1.27 -18.80 -15.29
C THR A 37 1.66 -17.71 -14.30
N PHE A 38 1.68 -16.46 -14.74
CA PHE A 38 1.91 -15.29 -13.89
C PHE A 38 0.83 -15.12 -12.83
N LEU A 39 -0.46 -15.23 -13.19
CA LEU A 39 -1.58 -15.15 -12.25
C LEU A 39 -1.54 -16.29 -11.21
N VAL A 40 -1.31 -17.52 -11.64
CA VAL A 40 -1.13 -18.67 -10.74
C VAL A 40 0.08 -18.45 -9.82
N GLY A 41 1.18 -17.94 -10.36
CA GLY A 41 2.37 -17.57 -9.59
C GLY A 41 2.07 -16.51 -8.52
N ILE A 42 1.29 -15.48 -8.84
CA ILE A 42 0.82 -14.47 -7.88
C ILE A 42 -0.02 -15.11 -6.77
N ILE A 43 -0.98 -15.98 -7.12
CA ILE A 43 -1.84 -16.63 -6.14
C ILE A 43 -1.00 -17.49 -5.18
N ILE A 44 -0.08 -18.29 -5.71
CA ILE A 44 0.84 -19.11 -4.90
C ILE A 44 1.71 -18.22 -4.01
N PHE A 45 2.26 -17.14 -4.56
CA PHE A 45 3.08 -16.18 -3.80
C PHE A 45 2.30 -15.54 -2.65
N ILE A 46 1.04 -15.14 -2.88
CA ILE A 46 0.15 -14.60 -1.84
C ILE A 46 -0.09 -15.65 -0.75
N ILE A 47 -0.41 -16.89 -1.12
CA ILE A 47 -0.63 -17.99 -0.16
C ILE A 47 0.63 -18.22 0.69
N LEU A 48 1.80 -18.36 0.06
CA LEU A 48 3.07 -18.55 0.76
C LEU A 48 3.40 -17.37 1.68
N THR A 49 3.12 -16.15 1.24
CA THR A 49 3.33 -14.94 2.06
C THR A 49 2.41 -14.93 3.28
N ILE A 50 1.12 -15.28 3.12
CA ILE A 50 0.17 -15.40 4.23
C ILE A 50 0.63 -16.46 5.21
N LEU A 51 1.04 -17.65 4.72
CA LEU A 51 1.56 -18.73 5.56
C LEU A 51 2.81 -18.28 6.33
N ALA A 52 3.78 -17.65 5.66
CA ALA A 52 5.01 -17.17 6.27
C ALA A 52 4.75 -16.12 7.37
N ILE A 53 3.88 -15.14 7.10
CA ILE A 53 3.48 -14.11 8.08
C ILE A 53 2.81 -14.77 9.29
N THR A 54 1.89 -15.71 9.04
CA THR A 54 1.12 -16.39 10.08
C THR A 54 2.01 -17.25 10.98
N LEU A 55 2.92 -18.02 10.38
CA LEU A 55 3.91 -18.85 11.09
C LEU A 55 4.85 -17.98 11.92
N SER A 56 5.41 -16.92 11.33
CA SER A 56 6.28 -15.97 12.01
C SER A 56 5.59 -15.38 13.25
N ARG A 57 4.33 -14.95 13.13
CA ARG A 57 3.57 -14.38 14.24
C ARG A 57 3.26 -15.40 15.33
N SER A 58 2.85 -16.61 14.97
CA SER A 58 2.61 -17.69 15.94
C SER A 58 3.87 -18.02 16.74
N TYR A 59 5.01 -18.12 16.06
CA TYR A 59 6.31 -18.39 16.70
C TYR A 59 6.73 -17.25 17.65
N VAL A 60 6.73 -16.00 17.17
CA VAL A 60 7.10 -14.83 17.99
C VAL A 60 6.17 -14.69 19.19
N TRP A 61 4.88 -14.95 19.03
CA TRP A 61 3.93 -14.88 20.13
C TRP A 61 4.17 -15.96 21.18
N LYS A 62 4.43 -17.20 20.75
CA LYS A 62 4.80 -18.30 21.65
C LYS A 62 6.04 -17.93 22.46
N GLN A 63 7.05 -17.36 21.81
CA GLN A 63 8.32 -16.99 22.44
C GLN A 63 8.16 -15.83 23.43
N LEU A 64 7.36 -14.80 23.11
CA LEU A 64 7.22 -13.61 23.95
C LEU A 64 6.22 -13.78 25.10
N GLN A 65 5.12 -14.51 24.90
CA GLN A 65 4.02 -14.60 25.86
C GLN A 65 3.96 -15.96 26.57
N ASN A 66 4.87 -16.88 26.24
CA ASN A 66 4.90 -18.26 26.71
C ASN A 66 3.53 -18.99 26.60
N LYS A 67 2.69 -18.54 25.66
CA LYS A 67 1.34 -19.04 25.43
C LYS A 67 1.23 -19.47 23.96
N PHE A 68 0.86 -20.72 23.75
CA PHE A 68 0.64 -21.24 22.41
C PHE A 68 -0.72 -20.79 21.88
N ILE A 69 -0.70 -19.87 20.92
CA ILE A 69 -1.88 -19.53 20.14
C ILE A 69 -1.85 -20.36 18.85
N PRO A 70 -2.87 -21.20 18.59
CA PRO A 70 -2.91 -22.03 17.41
C PRO A 70 -2.75 -21.23 16.12
N PHE A 71 -1.98 -21.77 15.18
CA PHE A 71 -1.71 -21.19 13.86
C PHE A 71 -2.99 -20.70 13.15
N TYR A 72 -4.06 -21.50 13.18
CA TYR A 72 -5.30 -21.18 12.48
C TYR A 72 -5.95 -19.87 12.96
N LYS A 73 -5.73 -19.43 14.21
CA LYS A 73 -6.29 -18.16 14.71
C LYS A 73 -5.61 -16.95 14.06
N TRP A 74 -4.30 -17.05 13.82
CA TRP A 74 -3.56 -16.02 13.08
C TRP A 74 -3.92 -16.04 11.60
N PHE A 75 -4.16 -17.24 11.04
CA PHE A 75 -4.62 -17.38 9.66
C PHE A 75 -6.01 -16.76 9.46
N LEU A 76 -6.95 -17.05 10.37
CA LEU A 76 -8.29 -16.47 10.38
C LEU A 76 -8.24 -14.94 10.52
N LEU A 77 -7.34 -14.40 11.35
CA LEU A 77 -7.13 -12.94 11.41
C LEU A 77 -6.75 -12.37 10.06
N VAL A 78 -5.75 -12.94 9.39
CA VAL A 78 -5.29 -12.45 8.08
C VAL A 78 -6.39 -12.57 7.04
N LEU A 79 -7.14 -13.68 7.05
CA LEU A 79 -8.23 -13.92 6.12
C LEU A 79 -9.40 -12.96 6.34
N GLU A 80 -9.82 -12.74 7.58
CA GLU A 80 -10.87 -11.77 7.90
C GLU A 80 -10.41 -10.33 7.65
N LEU A 81 -9.11 -10.02 7.78
CA LEU A 81 -8.55 -8.71 7.43
C LEU A 81 -8.61 -8.41 5.93
N ILE A 82 -8.80 -9.41 5.06
CA ILE A 82 -9.00 -9.19 3.61
C ILE A 82 -10.24 -8.33 3.38
N ILE A 83 -11.34 -8.57 4.10
CA ILE A 83 -12.60 -7.85 3.93
C ILE A 83 -12.47 -6.34 4.26
N PRO A 84 -12.06 -5.92 5.48
CA PRO A 84 -11.88 -4.51 5.79
C PRO A 84 -10.77 -3.87 4.96
N THR A 85 -9.74 -4.64 4.54
CA THR A 85 -8.74 -4.16 3.58
C THR A 85 -9.37 -3.86 2.22
N ALA A 86 -10.20 -4.76 1.69
CA ALA A 86 -10.90 -4.56 0.43
C ALA A 86 -11.86 -3.38 0.49
N ILE A 87 -12.62 -3.24 1.58
CA ILE A 87 -13.50 -2.09 1.84
C ILE A 87 -12.69 -0.80 1.88
N PHE A 88 -11.56 -0.80 2.60
CA PHE A 88 -10.66 0.36 2.65
C PHE A 88 -10.15 0.75 1.26
N PHE A 89 -9.64 -0.21 0.48
CA PHE A 89 -9.15 0.07 -0.87
C PHE A 89 -10.26 0.58 -1.77
N PHE A 90 -11.45 -0.03 -1.74
CA PHE A 90 -12.59 0.43 -2.53
C PHE A 90 -12.98 1.87 -2.19
N ALA A 91 -13.13 2.18 -0.89
CA ALA A 91 -13.43 3.53 -0.43
C ALA A 91 -12.32 4.52 -0.80
N PHE A 92 -11.05 4.12 -0.64
CA PHE A 92 -9.89 4.93 -1.01
C PHE A 92 -9.85 5.21 -2.52
N PHE A 93 -10.11 4.21 -3.37
CA PHE A 93 -10.18 4.40 -4.82
C PHE A 93 -11.28 5.37 -5.21
N LEU A 94 -12.46 5.25 -4.60
CA LEU A 94 -13.58 6.18 -4.83
C LEU A 94 -13.19 7.60 -4.44
N VAL A 95 -12.66 7.80 -3.22
CA VAL A 95 -12.20 9.11 -2.75
C VAL A 95 -11.09 9.66 -3.65
N ARG A 96 -10.14 8.83 -4.08
CA ARG A 96 -9.07 9.21 -4.99
C ARG A 96 -9.62 9.69 -6.34
N ILE A 97 -10.56 8.98 -6.93
CA ILE A 97 -11.19 9.38 -8.21
C ILE A 97 -11.87 10.73 -8.05
N LEU A 98 -12.66 10.91 -7.00
CA LEU A 98 -13.35 12.18 -6.74
C LEU A 98 -12.36 13.34 -6.52
N LEU A 99 -11.32 13.14 -5.71
CA LEU A 99 -10.30 14.16 -5.47
C LEU A 99 -9.56 14.53 -6.75
N LEU A 100 -9.19 13.56 -7.58
CA LEU A 100 -8.52 13.83 -8.85
C LEU A 100 -9.44 14.59 -9.82
N GLN A 101 -10.73 14.22 -9.91
CA GLN A 101 -11.70 14.96 -10.72
C GLN A 101 -11.85 16.42 -10.24
N ILE A 102 -11.92 16.64 -8.93
CA ILE A 102 -11.97 17.99 -8.35
C ILE A 102 -10.71 18.78 -8.71
N ILE A 103 -9.53 18.17 -8.60
CA ILE A 103 -8.25 18.82 -8.91
C ILE A 103 -8.18 19.17 -10.40
N THR A 104 -8.59 18.27 -11.29
CA THR A 104 -8.69 18.54 -12.72
C THR A 104 -9.67 19.67 -13.01
N TYR A 105 -10.87 19.65 -12.42
CA TYR A 105 -11.88 20.68 -12.62
C TYR A 105 -11.44 22.07 -12.13
N ILE A 106 -10.87 22.15 -10.91
CA ILE A 106 -10.29 23.39 -10.38
C ILE A 106 -9.16 23.85 -11.28
N GLY A 107 -8.31 22.92 -11.71
CA GLY A 107 -7.21 23.16 -12.61
C GLY A 107 -7.64 23.81 -13.92
N GLU A 108 -8.57 23.21 -14.63
CA GLU A 108 -9.11 23.74 -15.89
C GLU A 108 -9.80 25.09 -15.69
N THR A 109 -10.55 25.28 -14.60
CA THR A 109 -11.30 26.52 -14.36
C THR A 109 -10.38 27.71 -13.99
N PHE A 110 -9.43 27.50 -13.08
CA PHE A 110 -8.54 28.57 -12.59
C PHE A 110 -7.34 28.80 -13.50
N TYR A 111 -6.77 27.75 -14.11
CA TYR A 111 -5.58 27.91 -14.95
C TYR A 111 -5.91 28.55 -16.31
N ASN A 112 -7.06 28.18 -16.91
CA ASN A 112 -7.52 28.77 -18.16
C ASN A 112 -7.92 30.26 -18.00
N SER A 113 -8.37 30.67 -16.80
CA SER A 113 -8.73 32.07 -16.53
C SER A 113 -7.55 32.99 -16.23
N ILE A 114 -6.41 32.45 -15.74
CA ILE A 114 -5.25 33.26 -15.32
C ILE A 114 -4.17 33.33 -16.41
N ILE A 115 -3.92 32.24 -17.16
CA ILE A 115 -2.72 32.14 -18.02
C ILE A 115 -3.08 32.08 -19.51
N GLY A 116 -4.34 31.88 -19.87
CA GLY A 116 -4.81 31.87 -21.27
C GLY A 116 -4.27 30.71 -22.12
N SER A 117 -3.32 29.91 -21.62
CA SER A 117 -2.87 28.66 -22.22
C SER A 117 -3.69 27.51 -21.64
N GLY A 118 -4.56 26.93 -22.45
CA GLY A 118 -5.46 25.81 -22.12
C GLY A 118 -4.80 24.48 -21.76
N ILE A 119 -3.57 24.49 -21.23
CA ILE A 119 -2.78 23.31 -20.91
C ILE A 119 -2.57 23.30 -19.40
N TYR A 120 -3.42 22.56 -18.69
CA TYR A 120 -3.18 22.27 -17.28
C TYR A 120 -1.86 21.48 -17.15
N PRO A 121 -0.93 21.89 -16.27
CA PRO A 121 0.34 21.20 -16.17
C PRO A 121 0.13 19.82 -15.56
N GLN A 122 0.37 18.78 -16.35
CA GLN A 122 0.33 17.36 -15.96
C GLN A 122 1.06 17.10 -14.63
N SER A 123 2.11 17.87 -14.35
CA SER A 123 2.87 17.83 -13.10
C SER A 123 2.02 18.05 -11.83
N LEU A 124 0.96 18.86 -11.88
CA LEU A 124 0.06 19.05 -10.73
C LEU A 124 -0.82 17.81 -10.46
N ILE A 125 -1.30 17.15 -11.52
CA ILE A 125 -2.03 15.87 -11.40
C ILE A 125 -1.12 14.81 -10.79
N ASP A 126 0.11 14.73 -11.30
CA ASP A 126 1.10 13.73 -10.86
C ASP A 126 1.48 13.93 -9.39
N ILE A 127 1.75 15.18 -8.98
CA ILE A 127 2.07 15.53 -7.59
C ILE A 127 0.88 15.24 -6.67
N SER A 128 -0.33 15.60 -7.09
CA SER A 128 -1.56 15.36 -6.31
C SER A 128 -1.82 13.86 -6.13
N THR A 129 -1.66 13.08 -7.20
CA THR A 129 -1.78 11.62 -7.17
C THR A 129 -0.79 11.01 -6.19
N LEU A 130 0.46 11.47 -6.21
CA LEU A 130 1.51 11.01 -5.30
C LEU A 130 1.11 11.25 -3.84
N TYR A 131 0.63 12.45 -3.50
CA TYR A 131 0.21 12.76 -2.13
C TYR A 131 -1.03 11.97 -1.70
N ILE A 132 -2.06 11.86 -2.54
CA ILE A 132 -3.26 11.07 -2.24
C ILE A 132 -2.86 9.62 -1.92
N ASN A 133 -1.97 9.03 -2.73
CA ASN A 133 -1.45 7.68 -2.50
C ASN A 133 -0.64 7.58 -1.20
N LEU A 134 0.23 8.55 -0.91
CA LEU A 134 1.01 8.59 0.33
C LEU A 134 0.10 8.63 1.57
N PHE A 135 -0.89 9.53 1.58
CA PHE A 135 -1.86 9.62 2.66
C PHE A 135 -2.67 8.33 2.82
N GLY A 136 -3.10 7.74 1.70
CA GLY A 136 -3.80 6.45 1.69
C GLY A 136 -3.00 5.34 2.34
N ILE A 137 -1.72 5.18 1.96
CA ILE A 137 -0.84 4.14 2.51
C ILE A 137 -0.60 4.34 4.01
N ILE A 138 -0.34 5.57 4.45
CA ILE A 138 -0.11 5.85 5.87
C ILE A 138 -1.38 5.58 6.69
N LEU A 139 -2.54 6.02 6.19
CA LEU A 139 -3.82 5.77 6.85
C LEU A 139 -4.11 4.26 6.95
N TYR A 140 -3.83 3.51 5.87
CA TYR A 140 -3.95 2.06 5.85
C TYR A 140 -3.05 1.41 6.91
N LEU A 141 -1.78 1.81 7.01
CA LEU A 141 -0.85 1.31 8.02
C LEU A 141 -1.36 1.58 9.45
N ILE A 142 -1.88 2.78 9.71
CA ILE A 142 -2.46 3.12 11.01
C ILE A 142 -3.63 2.19 11.34
N LEU A 143 -4.57 2.02 10.41
CA LEU A 143 -5.73 1.13 10.58
C LEU A 143 -5.27 -0.31 10.86
N LEU A 144 -4.35 -0.82 10.04
CA LEU A 144 -3.78 -2.15 10.17
C LEU A 144 -3.16 -2.34 11.57
N PHE A 145 -2.34 -1.39 12.05
CA PHE A 145 -1.74 -1.50 13.38
C PHE A 145 -2.75 -1.43 14.53
N ILE A 146 -3.80 -0.62 14.42
CA ILE A 146 -4.89 -0.60 15.41
C ILE A 146 -5.58 -1.96 15.46
N THR A 147 -5.91 -2.56 14.31
CA THR A 147 -6.59 -3.86 14.25
C THR A 147 -5.71 -4.98 14.79
N PHE A 148 -4.43 -5.03 14.41
CA PHE A 148 -3.49 -6.03 14.94
C PHE A 148 -3.33 -5.92 16.47
N ALA A 149 -3.23 -4.71 17.00
CA ALA A 149 -3.11 -4.51 18.44
C ALA A 149 -4.43 -4.79 19.19
N SER A 150 -5.58 -4.52 18.56
CA SER A 150 -6.89 -4.91 19.10
C SER A 150 -7.02 -6.43 19.14
N PHE A 151 -6.57 -7.13 18.10
CA PHE A 151 -6.55 -8.59 18.06
C PHE A 151 -5.66 -9.19 19.13
N ALA A 152 -4.46 -8.63 19.31
CA ALA A 152 -3.54 -9.05 20.37
C ALA A 152 -4.18 -9.03 21.78
N SER A 153 -5.20 -8.18 22.01
CA SER A 153 -5.90 -8.07 23.30
C SER A 153 -7.10 -9.01 23.47
N GLU A 154 -7.86 -9.31 22.41
CA GLU A 154 -9.12 -10.07 22.50
C GLU A 154 -9.01 -11.50 21.96
N LEU A 155 -8.05 -11.78 21.07
CA LEU A 155 -7.86 -13.04 20.32
C LEU A 155 -9.11 -13.54 19.58
N ARG A 156 -10.08 -12.65 19.36
CA ARG A 156 -11.31 -12.87 18.59
C ARG A 156 -11.35 -11.84 17.49
N VAL A 157 -11.42 -12.29 16.25
CA VAL A 157 -11.16 -11.45 15.08
C VAL A 157 -12.27 -10.40 14.88
N LEU A 158 -13.54 -10.81 14.86
CA LEU A 158 -14.67 -9.88 14.76
C LEU A 158 -14.67 -8.79 15.85
N LYS A 159 -14.39 -9.17 17.11
CA LYS A 159 -14.28 -8.20 18.22
C LYS A 159 -13.10 -7.25 18.02
N ALA A 160 -11.99 -7.73 17.46
CA ALA A 160 -10.83 -6.89 17.16
C ALA A 160 -11.15 -5.86 16.08
N VAL A 161 -11.89 -6.25 15.05
CA VAL A 161 -12.37 -5.36 13.98
C VAL A 161 -13.31 -4.30 14.56
N GLU A 162 -14.34 -4.70 15.30
CA GLU A 162 -15.28 -3.79 15.97
C GLU A 162 -14.56 -2.79 16.89
N LYS A 163 -13.65 -3.30 17.74
CA LYS A 163 -12.84 -2.48 18.64
C LYS A 163 -11.93 -1.52 17.88
N SER A 164 -11.39 -1.94 16.74
CA SER A 164 -10.56 -1.06 15.90
C SER A 164 -11.35 0.12 15.33
N TYR A 165 -12.58 -0.10 14.85
CA TYR A 165 -13.47 0.98 14.44
C TYR A 165 -13.85 1.90 15.59
N GLY A 166 -14.13 1.32 16.77
CA GLY A 166 -14.39 2.08 17.99
C GLY A 166 -13.22 2.98 18.39
N ILE A 167 -11.99 2.47 18.32
CA ILE A 167 -10.77 3.26 18.58
C ILE A 167 -10.60 4.35 17.53
N MET A 168 -10.78 4.03 16.24
CA MET A 168 -10.64 5.01 15.15
C MET A 168 -11.59 6.19 15.31
N ARG A 169 -12.85 5.92 15.63
CA ARG A 169 -13.86 6.97 15.83
C ARG A 169 -13.54 7.83 17.06
N LYS A 170 -13.14 7.21 18.17
CA LYS A 170 -12.83 7.92 19.41
C LYS A 170 -11.54 8.76 19.32
N GLN A 171 -10.53 8.26 18.60
CA GLN A 171 -9.21 8.88 18.51
C GLN A 171 -8.95 9.58 17.18
N ILE A 172 -10.00 10.00 16.46
CA ILE A 172 -9.87 10.60 15.12
C ILE A 172 -8.90 11.78 15.09
N LYS A 173 -8.93 12.65 16.12
CA LYS A 173 -8.01 13.81 16.22
C LYS A 173 -6.55 13.38 16.34
N GLN A 174 -6.28 12.33 17.13
CA GLN A 174 -4.92 11.80 17.30
C GLN A 174 -4.45 11.07 16.05
N ILE A 175 -5.34 10.35 15.37
CA ILE A 175 -5.07 9.71 14.08
C ILE A 175 -4.72 10.75 13.03
N SER A 176 -5.52 11.82 12.89
CA SER A 176 -5.21 12.91 11.94
C SER A 176 -3.89 13.59 12.25
N LYS A 177 -3.56 13.81 13.54
CA LYS A 177 -2.26 14.34 13.95
C LYS A 177 -1.11 13.39 13.59
N LEU A 178 -1.27 12.10 13.83
CA LEU A 178 -0.26 11.10 13.48
C LEU A 178 -0.08 10.99 11.97
N LEU A 179 -1.17 11.01 11.20
CA LEU A 179 -1.16 11.00 9.75
C LEU A 179 -0.36 12.18 9.20
N LEU A 180 -0.61 13.39 9.69
CA LEU A 180 0.10 14.59 9.28
C LEU A 180 1.60 14.52 9.60
N ILE A 181 1.96 14.13 10.84
CA ILE A 181 3.37 13.99 11.24
C ILE A 181 4.07 12.90 10.41
N ALA A 182 3.40 11.76 10.17
CA ALA A 182 3.93 10.68 9.36
C ALA A 182 4.17 11.12 7.91
N SER A 183 3.26 11.89 7.32
CA SER A 183 3.46 12.47 5.98
C SER A 183 4.66 13.42 5.93
N ILE A 184 4.82 14.29 6.94
CA ILE A 184 5.98 15.19 7.03
C ILE A 184 7.28 14.37 7.10
N ILE A 185 7.32 13.34 7.96
CA ILE A 185 8.50 12.48 8.08
C ILE A 185 8.81 11.75 6.78
N ALA A 186 7.80 11.22 6.08
CA ALA A 186 7.99 10.56 4.79
C ALA A 186 8.58 11.51 3.74
N ILE A 187 8.13 12.77 3.72
CA ILE A 187 8.69 13.81 2.85
C ILE A 187 10.14 14.11 3.23
N ILE A 188 10.45 14.28 4.52
CA ILE A 188 11.81 14.52 5.00
C ILE A 188 12.75 13.36 4.62
N LEU A 189 12.34 12.12 4.84
CA LEU A 189 13.11 10.93 4.45
C LEU A 189 13.36 10.90 2.93
N SER A 190 12.36 11.27 2.13
CA SER A 190 12.50 11.37 0.68
C SER A 190 13.47 12.46 0.25
N LEU A 191 13.48 13.61 0.94
CA LEU A 191 14.41 14.72 0.70
C LEU A 191 15.85 14.36 1.10
N ILE A 192 16.04 13.62 2.20
CA ILE A 192 17.37 13.16 2.63
C ILE A 192 18.00 12.24 1.57
N LEU A 193 17.20 11.41 0.90
CA LEU A 193 17.66 10.52 -0.17
C LEU A 193 17.89 11.25 -1.51
N TYR A 194 17.34 12.45 -1.68
CA TYR A 194 17.42 13.22 -2.92
C TYR A 194 18.87 13.50 -3.40
N PRO A 195 19.79 14.04 -2.60
CA PRO A 195 21.17 14.31 -3.05
C PRO A 195 21.93 13.04 -3.44
N PHE A 196 21.53 11.88 -2.93
CA PHE A 196 22.15 10.61 -3.25
C PHE A 196 21.58 9.95 -4.51
N ARG A 197 20.52 10.50 -5.13
CA ARG A 197 19.85 9.87 -6.29
C ARG A 197 20.81 9.56 -7.44
N PHE A 198 21.69 10.48 -7.79
CA PHE A 198 22.65 10.27 -8.88
C PHE A 198 23.63 9.13 -8.58
N THR A 199 24.18 9.08 -7.36
CA THR A 199 25.08 8.01 -6.93
C THR A 199 24.36 6.66 -6.79
N LEU A 200 23.10 6.68 -6.36
CA LEU A 200 22.28 5.48 -6.15
C LEU A 200 21.73 4.90 -7.45
N GLN A 201 21.58 5.69 -8.52
CA GLN A 201 21.25 5.18 -9.85
C GLN A 201 22.34 4.25 -10.39
N VAL A 202 23.61 4.56 -10.14
CA VAL A 202 24.75 3.73 -10.56
C VAL A 202 24.88 2.46 -9.73
N ARG A 203 24.28 2.41 -8.52
CA ARG A 203 24.32 1.27 -7.60
C ARG A 203 22.90 0.85 -7.18
N PRO A 204 22.15 0.15 -8.06
CA PRO A 204 20.74 -0.16 -7.80
C PRO A 204 20.52 -1.00 -6.55
N PHE A 205 21.43 -1.93 -6.23
CA PHE A 205 21.37 -2.72 -4.99
C PHE A 205 21.48 -1.87 -3.72
N LEU A 206 22.36 -0.86 -3.71
CA LEU A 206 22.50 0.05 -2.58
C LEU A 206 21.24 0.91 -2.40
N SER A 207 20.65 1.36 -3.51
CA SER A 207 19.38 2.09 -3.51
C SER A 207 18.25 1.25 -2.93
N LEU A 208 18.11 0.00 -3.38
CA LEU A 208 17.09 -0.92 -2.88
C LEU A 208 17.27 -1.20 -1.38
N PHE A 209 18.50 -1.42 -0.94
CA PHE A 209 18.82 -1.63 0.48
C PHE A 209 18.44 -0.42 1.33
N LEU A 210 18.89 0.78 0.97
CA LEU A 210 18.61 2.00 1.73
C LEU A 210 17.11 2.29 1.78
N ASN A 211 16.41 2.20 0.66
CA ASN A 211 14.95 2.35 0.62
C ASN A 211 14.27 1.34 1.56
N SER A 212 14.69 0.07 1.52
CA SER A 212 14.14 -0.96 2.39
C SER A 212 14.37 -0.66 3.88
N VAL A 213 15.56 -0.19 4.25
CA VAL A 213 15.89 0.20 5.64
C VAL A 213 15.03 1.38 6.08
N PHE A 214 14.95 2.45 5.27
CA PHE A 214 14.14 3.62 5.62
C PHE A 214 12.65 3.30 5.70
N THR A 215 12.13 2.50 4.77
CA THR A 215 10.75 2.00 4.81
C THR A 215 10.51 1.18 6.07
N PHE A 216 11.42 0.28 6.43
CA PHE A 216 11.31 -0.53 7.65
C PHE A 216 11.30 0.33 8.92
N LEU A 217 12.20 1.31 9.02
CA LEU A 217 12.26 2.23 10.15
C LEU A 217 10.99 3.08 10.24
N PHE A 218 10.51 3.61 9.12
CA PHE A 218 9.28 4.41 9.04
C PHE A 218 8.06 3.61 9.49
N ILE A 219 7.89 2.38 8.96
CA ILE A 219 6.79 1.48 9.31
C ILE A 219 6.82 1.15 10.81
N ASN A 220 7.99 0.85 11.38
CA ASN A 220 8.13 0.58 12.81
C ASN A 220 7.86 1.83 13.66
N TRP A 221 8.30 3.00 13.22
CA TRP A 221 8.01 4.26 13.88
C TRP A 221 6.50 4.53 13.94
N ILE A 222 5.78 4.34 12.83
CA ILE A 222 4.30 4.45 12.81
C ILE A 222 3.71 3.44 13.81
N ARG A 223 4.12 2.17 13.74
CA ARG A 223 3.62 1.10 14.61
C ARG A 223 3.72 1.48 16.10
N ILE A 224 4.91 1.92 16.53
CA ILE A 224 5.15 2.31 17.93
C ILE A 224 4.26 3.49 18.33
N ASN A 225 4.12 4.50 17.47
CA ASN A 225 3.27 5.65 17.77
C ASN A 225 1.79 5.30 17.82
N VAL A 226 1.31 4.41 16.95
CA VAL A 226 -0.08 3.90 17.02
C VAL A 226 -0.30 3.22 18.36
N VAL A 227 0.56 2.28 18.75
CA VAL A 227 0.42 1.52 19.99
C VAL A 227 0.50 2.42 21.23
N ASN A 228 1.42 3.38 21.26
CA ASN A 228 1.66 4.19 22.46
C ASN A 228 0.71 5.38 22.60
N LYS A 229 0.26 5.97 21.50
CA LYS A 229 -0.50 7.23 21.51
C LYS A 229 -1.98 7.04 21.23
N ILE A 230 -2.36 6.09 20.37
CA ILE A 230 -3.75 5.92 19.92
C ILE A 230 -4.47 4.85 20.74
N ILE A 231 -3.79 3.75 21.08
CA ILE A 231 -4.42 2.66 21.81
C ILE A 231 -4.49 3.04 23.29
N PRO A 232 -5.70 3.06 23.90
CA PRO A 232 -5.84 3.37 25.31
C PRO A 232 -5.13 2.30 26.14
N LYS A 233 -4.24 2.71 27.04
CA LYS A 233 -3.65 1.80 28.03
C LYS A 233 -4.77 1.31 28.94
N LYS A 234 -4.89 -0.01 29.11
CA LYS A 234 -5.67 -0.55 30.23
C LYS A 234 -4.89 -0.18 31.50
N ASN A 235 -5.42 0.77 32.26
CA ASN A 235 -5.07 0.93 33.68
C ASN A 235 -5.70 -0.22 34.45
#